data_AF-E3FZC0-F1
#
_entry.id   AF-E3FZC0-F1
#
_cell.length_a   1.000
_cell.length_b   1.000
_cell.length_c   1.000
_cell.angle_alpha   90.00
_cell.angle_beta   90.00
_cell.angle_gamma   90.00
#
_symmetry.space_group_name_H-M   'P 1'
#
loop_
_entity.id
_entity.type
_entity.pdbx_description
1 polymer ?
#
loop_
_entity_poly.entity_id
_entity_poly.type
_entity_poly.pdbx_seq_one_letter_code
_entity_poly.pdbx_strand_id
1 'polypeptide(L)'
;MESAKGLKGLDGIQSWLNNTDYDVWIWWDDAHVFNGETRKEMGKGEKEDPKSARSVFDQSVEPGSELRNNAAPGLDIHNLRFLSRNKSADEKLKKALELIKKTQAALQPLRTLEAKNKGRVKLCNLRKHAFLPGQMDWMNRDLYDLELRDRGMFFAAASDILRYEILYNFGGVYLDVDLQLTGPLGELTVEQDHALVAIEDDKDETQKPYTGNDWAGRKNIRVEAHGQRCFYVMNNIVASHAGSRFIQSLRQTIRLAYDIVLLKNGKAKGEIDPKGVLAVYRQKVITGSVLDLSGPNLIRDTMYLLSLNRPWAQLPAVNLSRLVPEVDELNRVDPKNRKAKQAEFGVHARTAAIWRDDIVQHQGFWAWVAAYGSFPMKHVNWKAPATKESDCRIAGMQVLKEKAKT
;
A
#
# COMPACT_ATOMS: atom_id res chain seq x y z
N MET A 1 -18.31 31.67 4.39
CA MET A 1 -18.77 30.37 3.86
C MET A 1 -17.60 29.73 3.14
N GLU A 2 -16.82 28.90 3.82
CA GLU A 2 -15.83 28.06 3.13
C GLU A 2 -16.60 27.03 2.30
N SER A 3 -16.44 27.07 0.98
CA SER A 3 -16.95 26.03 0.10
C SER A 3 -16.46 24.68 0.61
N ALA A 4 -17.39 23.74 0.87
CA ALA A 4 -17.04 22.37 1.18
C ALA A 4 -16.11 21.83 0.09
N LYS A 5 -14.80 21.75 0.35
CA LYS A 5 -13.88 20.98 -0.50
C LYS A 5 -14.47 19.57 -0.55
N GLY A 6 -14.93 19.15 -1.72
CA GLY A 6 -15.52 17.84 -1.94
C GLY A 6 -14.61 16.73 -1.40
N LEU A 7 -15.20 15.59 -1.06
CA LEU A 7 -14.45 14.41 -0.64
C LEU A 7 -13.38 14.09 -1.70
N LYS A 8 -12.10 14.07 -1.28
CA LYS A 8 -10.99 13.73 -2.17
C LYS A 8 -11.23 12.34 -2.76
N GLY A 9 -11.12 12.22 -4.09
CA GLY A 9 -11.37 10.98 -4.83
C GLY A 9 -12.81 10.75 -5.30
N LEU A 10 -13.77 11.60 -4.91
CA LEU A 10 -15.15 11.49 -5.40
C LEU A 10 -15.24 11.67 -6.92
N ASP A 11 -14.42 12.56 -7.48
CA ASP A 11 -14.34 12.78 -8.93
C ASP A 11 -13.80 11.55 -9.66
N GLY A 12 -12.86 10.82 -9.03
CA GLY A 12 -12.37 9.52 -9.51
C GLY A 12 -13.52 8.54 -9.63
N ILE A 13 -14.22 8.29 -8.52
CA ILE A 13 -15.36 7.36 -8.48
C ILE A 13 -16.47 7.76 -9.47
N GLN A 14 -16.79 9.05 -9.57
CA GLN A 14 -17.79 9.53 -10.50
C GLN A 14 -17.37 9.31 -11.96
N SER A 15 -16.08 9.48 -12.28
CA SER A 15 -15.55 9.16 -13.60
C SER A 15 -15.67 7.67 -13.91
N TRP A 16 -15.54 6.78 -12.91
CA TRP A 16 -15.70 5.35 -13.11
C TRP A 16 -17.14 5.00 -13.48
N LEU A 17 -18.10 5.50 -12.72
CA LEU A 17 -19.53 5.28 -12.97
C LEU A 17 -20.00 5.76 -14.35
N ASN A 18 -19.39 6.85 -14.84
CA ASN A 18 -19.72 7.43 -16.14
C ASN A 18 -19.09 6.67 -17.31
N ASN A 19 -18.00 5.94 -17.07
CA ASN A 19 -17.20 5.31 -18.12
C ASN A 19 -17.22 3.78 -18.07
N THR A 20 -17.79 3.16 -17.04
CA THR A 20 -17.94 1.70 -16.98
C THR A 20 -19.38 1.32 -16.72
N ASP A 21 -19.73 0.09 -17.07
CA ASP A 21 -20.98 -0.59 -16.72
C ASP A 21 -20.87 -1.44 -15.44
N TYR A 22 -19.69 -1.50 -14.84
CA TYR A 22 -19.38 -2.29 -13.64
C TYR A 22 -20.16 -1.79 -12.42
N ASP A 23 -20.44 -2.70 -11.49
CA ASP A 23 -20.81 -2.35 -10.13
C ASP A 23 -19.60 -1.81 -9.37
N VAL A 24 -19.78 -0.70 -8.66
CA VAL A 24 -18.73 0.00 -7.93
C VAL A 24 -18.93 -0.23 -6.43
N TRP A 25 -18.03 -0.99 -5.83
CA TRP A 25 -18.05 -1.30 -4.41
C TRP A 25 -17.01 -0.46 -3.68
N ILE A 26 -17.48 0.37 -2.75
CA ILE A 26 -16.64 1.28 -1.98
C ILE A 26 -16.51 0.72 -0.58
N TRP A 27 -15.31 0.25 -0.27
CA TRP A 27 -15.00 -0.42 0.99
C TRP A 27 -14.58 0.58 2.06
N TRP A 28 -15.13 0.44 3.26
CA TRP A 28 -14.80 1.28 4.41
C TRP A 28 -14.89 0.50 5.71
N ASP A 29 -14.30 1.06 6.76
CA ASP A 29 -14.23 0.43 8.07
C ASP A 29 -14.79 1.35 9.15
N ASP A 30 -15.88 0.95 9.81
CA ASP A 30 -16.48 1.71 10.91
C ASP A 30 -15.71 1.60 12.22
N ALA A 31 -14.92 0.53 12.40
CA ALA A 31 -14.06 0.32 13.56
C ALA A 31 -12.86 1.28 13.57
N HIS A 32 -12.45 1.75 12.38
CA HIS A 32 -11.27 2.59 12.16
C HIS A 32 -11.58 3.99 11.62
N VAL A 33 -12.83 4.42 11.79
CA VAL A 33 -13.40 5.57 11.11
C VAL A 33 -12.93 6.92 11.66
N PHE A 34 -12.30 6.95 12.84
CA PHE A 34 -11.77 8.18 13.45
C PHE A 34 -10.30 8.40 13.15
N ASN A 35 -9.62 7.41 12.57
CA ASN A 35 -8.18 7.44 12.38
C ASN A 35 -7.72 8.59 11.50
N GLY A 36 -8.44 8.87 10.40
CA GLY A 36 -8.08 9.97 9.50
C GLY A 36 -8.14 11.34 10.19
N GLU A 37 -9.23 11.60 10.92
CA GLU A 37 -9.39 12.85 11.66
C GLU A 37 -8.46 12.95 12.87
N THR A 38 -8.22 11.85 13.58
CA THR A 38 -7.26 11.80 14.70
C THR A 38 -5.85 12.12 14.22
N ARG A 39 -5.43 11.54 13.08
CA ARG A 39 -4.15 11.85 12.43
C ARG A 39 -4.03 13.33 12.06
N LYS A 40 -5.07 13.93 11.46
CA LYS A 40 -5.09 15.37 11.13
C LYS A 40 -4.93 16.24 12.37
N GLU A 41 -5.63 15.92 13.45
CA GLU A 41 -5.57 16.68 14.69
C GLU A 41 -4.19 16.56 15.37
N MET A 42 -3.56 15.38 15.35
CA MET A 42 -2.19 15.21 15.84
C MET A 42 -1.16 15.97 15.00
N GLY A 43 -1.34 16.04 13.69
CA GLY A 43 -0.45 16.77 12.79
C GLY A 43 -0.52 18.30 12.93
N LYS A 44 -1.61 18.86 13.49
CA LYS A 44 -1.72 20.30 13.74
C LYS A 44 -0.72 20.77 14.81
N GLY A 45 -0.52 20.00 15.88
CA GLY A 45 0.44 20.33 16.94
C GLY A 45 1.90 20.10 16.58
N GLU A 46 2.18 19.34 15.52
CA GLU A 46 3.55 19.04 15.06
C GLU A 46 4.24 20.23 14.36
N LYS A 47 3.46 21.19 13.85
CA LYS A 47 3.99 22.45 13.32
C LYS A 47 4.46 23.40 14.44
N GLU A 48 4.01 23.18 15.67
CA GLU A 48 4.24 24.07 16.80
C GLU A 48 5.26 23.51 17.80
N ASP A 49 5.39 22.18 17.93
CA ASP A 49 6.41 21.52 18.76
C ASP A 49 6.94 20.22 18.10
N PRO A 50 8.25 20.11 17.79
CA PRO A 50 8.89 18.89 17.29
C PRO A 50 8.84 17.68 18.24
N LYS A 51 8.55 17.87 19.54
CA LYS A 51 8.17 16.81 20.52
C LYS A 51 6.66 16.54 20.49
N SER A 52 6.11 16.55 19.29
CA SER A 52 4.67 16.59 19.00
C SER A 52 3.88 15.43 19.61
N ALA A 53 2.56 15.63 19.70
CA ALA A 53 1.59 14.56 19.96
C ALA A 53 1.82 13.33 19.05
N ARG A 54 2.33 13.52 17.82
CA ARG A 54 2.63 12.42 16.90
C ARG A 54 3.84 11.59 17.34
N SER A 55 4.95 12.23 17.73
CA SER A 55 6.12 11.50 18.23
C SER A 55 5.80 10.69 19.48
N VAL A 56 4.93 11.21 20.35
CA VAL A 56 4.52 10.48 21.57
C VAL A 56 3.48 9.41 21.24
N PHE A 57 2.65 9.60 20.20
CA PHE A 57 1.72 8.58 19.70
C PHE A 57 2.48 7.38 19.16
N ASP A 58 3.48 7.63 18.31
CA ASP A 58 4.29 6.58 17.70
C ASP A 58 5.12 5.80 18.75
N GLN A 59 5.42 6.41 19.90
CA GLN A 59 6.00 5.70 21.05
C GLN A 59 4.96 4.91 21.87
N SER A 60 3.71 5.37 21.89
CA SER A 60 2.62 4.70 22.64
C SER A 60 2.10 3.42 21.98
N VAL A 61 2.43 3.21 20.70
CA VAL A 61 2.09 1.99 19.97
C VAL A 61 3.13 0.87 20.15
N GLU A 62 4.25 1.12 20.82
CA GLU A 62 5.26 0.10 21.11
C GLU A 62 4.76 -0.98 22.09
N PRO A 63 5.21 -2.25 21.97
CA PRO A 63 4.83 -3.31 22.91
C PRO A 63 5.24 -2.95 24.34
N GLY A 64 4.28 -3.02 25.28
CA GLY A 64 4.51 -2.71 26.70
C GLY A 64 4.14 -1.28 27.12
N SER A 65 3.66 -0.42 26.22
CA SER A 65 3.11 0.88 26.62
C SER A 65 1.84 0.73 27.47
N GLU A 66 1.75 1.46 28.58
CA GLU A 66 0.55 1.50 29.44
C GLU A 66 -0.71 1.94 28.68
N LEU A 67 -0.55 2.77 27.64
CA LEU A 67 -1.65 3.22 26.78
C LEU A 67 -2.16 2.13 25.82
N ARG A 68 -1.37 1.07 25.61
CA ARG A 68 -1.66 -0.04 24.69
C ARG A 68 -2.39 -1.20 25.37
N ASN A 69 -2.08 -1.50 26.63
CA ASN A 69 -2.55 -2.71 27.33
C ASN A 69 -4.07 -2.77 27.61
N ASN A 70 -4.83 -1.71 27.32
CA ASN A 70 -6.25 -1.60 27.69
C ASN A 70 -7.22 -1.45 26.50
N ALA A 71 -6.77 -1.55 25.24
CA ALA A 71 -7.62 -1.36 24.07
C ALA A 71 -7.96 -2.70 23.38
N ALA A 72 -9.24 -2.98 23.20
CA ALA A 72 -9.67 -4.14 22.41
C ALA A 72 -9.29 -3.97 20.92
N PRO A 73 -8.93 -5.05 20.20
CA PRO A 73 -8.68 -5.00 18.76
C PRO A 73 -9.86 -4.39 17.99
N GLY A 74 -9.57 -3.56 16.99
CA GLY A 74 -10.60 -2.99 16.10
C GLY A 74 -11.47 -1.91 16.73
N LEU A 75 -11.07 -1.28 17.83
CA LEU A 75 -11.75 -0.08 18.34
C LEU A 75 -10.73 1.05 18.42
N ASP A 76 -10.93 2.13 17.68
CA ASP A 76 -10.14 3.39 17.71
C ASP A 76 -10.07 4.09 19.09
N ILE A 77 -10.50 3.40 20.15
CA ILE A 77 -10.42 3.79 21.55
C ILE A 77 -8.98 4.15 21.95
N HIS A 78 -7.95 3.44 21.44
CA HIS A 78 -6.56 3.81 21.72
C HIS A 78 -6.24 5.22 21.18
N ASN A 79 -6.62 5.51 19.94
CA ASN A 79 -6.35 6.77 19.26
C ASN A 79 -7.10 7.93 19.91
N LEU A 80 -8.36 7.70 20.26
CA LEU A 80 -9.17 8.62 21.06
C LEU A 80 -8.56 8.87 22.45
N ARG A 81 -8.21 7.81 23.19
CA ARG A 81 -7.60 7.91 24.53
C ARG A 81 -6.31 8.71 24.49
N PHE A 82 -5.47 8.47 23.49
CA PHE A 82 -4.24 9.23 23.30
C PHE A 82 -4.53 10.71 23.05
N LEU A 83 -5.40 11.02 22.07
CA LEU A 83 -5.78 12.38 21.70
C LEU A 83 -6.39 13.16 22.88
N SER A 84 -7.01 12.44 23.82
CA SER A 84 -7.72 13.01 24.95
C SER A 84 -7.08 12.72 26.31
N ARG A 85 -5.82 12.29 26.36
CA ARG A 85 -5.19 11.74 27.58
C ARG A 85 -5.17 12.71 28.78
N ASN A 86 -5.02 14.01 28.51
CA ASN A 86 -4.94 15.06 29.52
C ASN A 86 -6.26 15.84 29.69
N LYS A 87 -7.37 15.27 29.23
CA LYS A 87 -8.70 15.91 29.24
C LYS A 87 -9.57 15.35 30.35
N SER A 88 -10.50 16.15 30.86
CA SER A 88 -11.57 15.69 31.76
C SER A 88 -12.52 14.72 31.04
N ALA A 89 -13.36 13.99 31.79
CA ALA A 89 -14.32 13.06 31.19
C ALA A 89 -15.27 13.77 30.18
N ASP A 90 -15.76 14.95 30.51
CA ASP A 90 -16.64 15.74 29.65
C ASP A 90 -15.93 16.22 28.38
N GLU A 91 -14.66 16.63 28.51
CA GLU A 91 -13.85 17.04 27.37
C GLU A 91 -13.51 15.86 26.44
N LYS A 92 -13.31 14.65 27.00
CA LYS A 92 -13.13 13.41 26.21
C LYS A 92 -14.40 13.10 25.42
N LEU A 93 -15.57 13.14 26.08
CA LEU A 93 -16.86 12.90 25.44
C LEU A 93 -17.13 13.92 24.33
N LYS A 94 -16.93 15.21 24.61
CA LYS A 94 -17.07 16.29 23.62
C LYS A 94 -16.20 16.03 22.40
N LYS A 95 -14.92 15.66 22.60
CA LYS A 95 -14.01 15.37 21.48
C LYS A 95 -14.44 14.15 20.67
N ALA A 96 -14.90 13.09 21.32
CA ALA A 96 -15.41 11.91 20.64
C ALA A 96 -16.64 12.25 19.76
N LEU A 97 -17.58 13.03 20.30
CA LEU A 97 -18.76 13.50 19.56
C LEU A 97 -18.38 14.38 18.36
N GLU A 98 -17.39 15.26 18.51
CA GLU A 98 -16.86 16.06 17.41
C GLU A 98 -16.28 15.19 16.29
N LEU A 99 -15.48 14.17 16.63
CA LEU A 99 -14.92 13.24 15.64
C LEU A 99 -16.02 12.43 14.94
N ILE A 100 -17.02 11.94 15.68
CA ILE A 100 -18.19 11.26 15.10
C ILE A 100 -18.89 12.15 14.07
N LYS A 101 -19.18 13.41 14.42
CA LYS A 101 -19.84 14.34 13.51
C LYS A 101 -19.01 14.61 12.26
N LYS A 102 -17.70 14.84 12.40
CA LYS A 102 -16.78 15.06 11.27
C LYS A 102 -16.74 13.86 10.34
N THR A 103 -16.63 12.65 10.90
CA THR A 103 -16.62 11.41 10.13
C THR A 103 -17.95 11.17 9.41
N GLN A 104 -19.09 11.39 10.07
CA GLN A 104 -20.40 11.29 9.43
C GLN A 104 -20.52 12.26 8.25
N ALA A 105 -20.05 13.50 8.42
CA ALA A 105 -20.01 14.48 7.34
C ALA A 105 -19.10 14.03 6.17
N ALA A 106 -17.95 13.41 6.46
CA ALA A 106 -17.05 12.90 5.43
C ALA A 106 -17.63 11.70 4.63
N LEU A 107 -18.46 10.86 5.27
CA LEU A 107 -19.15 9.75 4.60
C LEU A 107 -20.40 10.19 3.81
N GLN A 108 -20.95 11.36 4.12
CA GLN A 108 -22.22 11.80 3.52
C GLN A 108 -22.18 11.91 1.99
N PRO A 109 -21.12 12.43 1.34
CA PRO A 109 -21.04 12.44 -0.12
C PRO A 109 -21.11 11.04 -0.75
N LEU A 110 -20.49 10.04 -0.12
CA LEU A 110 -20.54 8.65 -0.57
C LEU A 110 -21.95 8.06 -0.43
N ARG A 111 -22.63 8.34 0.68
CA ARG A 111 -24.03 7.90 0.88
C ARG A 111 -24.97 8.54 -0.15
N THR A 112 -24.77 9.83 -0.44
CA THR A 112 -25.51 10.51 -1.50
C THR A 112 -25.23 9.88 -2.87
N LEU A 113 -23.98 9.51 -3.16
CA LEU A 113 -23.59 8.84 -4.39
C LEU A 113 -24.26 7.46 -4.51
N GLU A 114 -24.25 6.65 -3.44
CA GLU A 114 -24.93 5.36 -3.38
C GLU A 114 -26.44 5.51 -3.61
N ALA A 115 -27.08 6.45 -2.92
CA ALA A 115 -28.52 6.70 -3.07
C ALA A 115 -28.92 7.17 -4.47
N LYS A 116 -28.03 7.90 -5.17
CA LYS A 116 -28.24 8.36 -6.55
C LYS A 116 -28.05 7.24 -7.57
N ASN A 117 -27.20 6.26 -7.29
CA ASN A 117 -26.82 5.18 -8.21
C ASN A 117 -27.23 3.81 -7.66
N LYS A 118 -28.49 3.68 -7.21
CA LYS A 118 -29.02 2.44 -6.61
C LYS A 118 -28.77 1.25 -7.52
N GLY A 119 -28.25 0.17 -6.95
CA GLY A 119 -27.92 -1.06 -7.66
C GLY A 119 -26.53 -1.09 -8.28
N ARG A 120 -25.94 0.07 -8.62
CA ARG A 120 -24.60 0.17 -9.22
C ARG A 120 -23.51 0.58 -8.25
N VAL A 121 -23.84 1.35 -7.20
CA VAL A 121 -22.89 1.72 -6.14
C VAL A 121 -23.28 1.02 -4.85
N LYS A 122 -22.28 0.49 -4.14
CA LYS A 122 -22.46 -0.16 -2.84
C LYS A 122 -21.41 0.31 -1.83
N LEU A 123 -21.85 0.78 -0.66
CA LEU A 123 -20.97 1.08 0.46
C LEU A 123 -20.81 -0.15 1.36
N CYS A 124 -19.64 -0.79 1.25
CA CYS A 124 -19.31 -2.04 1.93
C CYS A 124 -18.56 -1.74 3.24
N ASN A 125 -19.25 -1.83 4.37
CA ASN A 125 -18.62 -1.74 5.68
C ASN A 125 -18.01 -3.10 6.07
N LEU A 126 -16.69 -3.16 6.24
CA LEU A 126 -15.91 -4.37 6.56
C LEU A 126 -16.33 -5.06 7.87
N ARG A 127 -17.00 -4.36 8.79
CA ARG A 127 -17.39 -4.93 10.09
C ARG A 127 -18.84 -5.38 10.17
N LYS A 128 -19.63 -5.19 9.09
CA LYS A 128 -20.97 -5.78 9.03
C LYS A 128 -20.88 -7.30 8.95
N HIS A 129 -21.89 -8.00 9.48
CA HIS A 129 -21.99 -9.47 9.47
C HIS A 129 -21.72 -10.10 8.10
N ALA A 130 -22.11 -9.40 7.01
CA ALA A 130 -21.87 -9.79 5.62
C ALA A 130 -20.38 -10.06 5.28
N PHE A 131 -19.46 -9.48 6.05
CA PHE A 131 -18.01 -9.46 5.78
C PHE A 131 -17.19 -9.90 7.00
N LEU A 132 -17.86 -10.39 8.05
CA LEU A 132 -17.20 -10.93 9.25
C LEU A 132 -16.59 -12.33 8.96
N PRO A 133 -15.67 -12.82 9.82
CA PRO A 133 -15.05 -14.13 9.66
C PRO A 133 -16.10 -15.23 9.50
N GLY A 134 -15.97 -16.01 8.42
CA GLY A 134 -16.93 -17.04 8.02
C GLY A 134 -17.74 -16.71 6.76
N GLN A 135 -17.76 -15.45 6.31
CA GLN A 135 -18.38 -15.06 5.03
C GLN A 135 -17.36 -14.55 4.00
N MET A 136 -16.35 -13.80 4.44
CA MET A 136 -15.17 -13.46 3.64
C MET A 136 -14.00 -14.31 4.14
N ASP A 137 -13.25 -14.95 3.24
CA ASP A 137 -11.94 -15.50 3.56
C ASP A 137 -10.98 -14.31 3.76
N TRP A 138 -10.76 -13.92 5.01
CA TRP A 138 -9.95 -12.76 5.39
C TRP A 138 -8.71 -13.18 6.19
N MET A 139 -7.68 -13.68 5.47
CA MET A 139 -6.45 -14.24 6.01
C MET A 139 -5.65 -13.23 6.84
N ASN A 140 -5.55 -11.99 6.34
CA ASN A 140 -4.67 -10.97 6.91
C ASN A 140 -5.44 -9.90 7.71
N ARG A 141 -6.58 -10.25 8.31
CA ARG A 141 -7.38 -9.31 9.11
C ARG A 141 -6.61 -8.71 10.28
N ASP A 142 -5.91 -9.56 11.02
CA ASP A 142 -5.07 -9.16 12.14
C ASP A 142 -3.95 -8.21 11.70
N LEU A 143 -3.36 -8.44 10.53
CA LEU A 143 -2.32 -7.59 9.96
C LEU A 143 -2.87 -6.24 9.47
N TYR A 144 -4.06 -6.24 8.88
CA TYR A 144 -4.79 -5.03 8.53
C TYR A 144 -5.06 -4.16 9.77
N ASP A 145 -5.63 -4.77 10.82
CA ASP A 145 -5.90 -4.09 12.09
C ASP A 145 -4.60 -3.58 12.73
N LEU A 146 -3.50 -4.32 12.58
CA LEU A 146 -2.18 -3.94 13.08
C LEU A 146 -1.63 -2.70 12.37
N GLU A 147 -1.74 -2.59 11.05
CA GLU A 147 -1.28 -1.40 10.32
C GLU A 147 -2.09 -0.14 10.69
N LEU A 148 -3.38 -0.30 11.01
CA LEU A 148 -4.24 0.80 11.42
C LEU A 148 -4.08 1.18 12.90
N ARG A 149 -3.82 0.21 13.78
CA ARG A 149 -3.70 0.42 15.22
C ARG A 149 -2.26 0.69 15.66
N ASP A 150 -1.34 -0.23 15.32
CA ASP A 150 -0.01 -0.30 15.91
C ASP A 150 1.06 0.44 15.10
N ARG A 151 0.74 0.84 13.85
CA ARG A 151 1.68 1.53 12.96
C ARG A 151 1.30 2.95 12.62
N GLY A 152 0.64 3.65 13.56
CA GLY A 152 0.44 5.08 13.36
C GLY A 152 -0.69 5.40 12.38
N MET A 153 -1.65 4.49 12.21
CA MET A 153 -2.72 4.59 11.21
C MET A 153 -2.13 4.64 9.79
N PHE A 154 -1.41 3.58 9.42
CA PHE A 154 -0.71 3.48 8.14
C PHE A 154 -1.66 3.01 7.03
N PHE A 155 -2.54 3.93 6.59
CA PHE A 155 -3.62 3.61 5.65
C PHE A 155 -3.17 2.98 4.33
N ALA A 156 -1.97 3.32 3.83
CA ALA A 156 -1.47 2.77 2.58
C ALA A 156 -1.24 1.25 2.69
N ALA A 157 -0.47 0.80 3.69
CA ALA A 157 -0.22 -0.63 3.90
C ALA A 157 -1.51 -1.38 4.29
N ALA A 158 -2.38 -0.77 5.10
CA ALA A 158 -3.68 -1.38 5.39
C ALA A 158 -4.53 -1.56 4.10
N SER A 159 -4.54 -0.55 3.21
CA SER A 159 -5.21 -0.65 1.91
C SER A 159 -4.55 -1.67 0.98
N ASP A 160 -3.22 -1.80 0.99
CA ASP A 160 -2.50 -2.85 0.27
C ASP A 160 -2.93 -4.24 0.74
N ILE A 161 -3.03 -4.47 2.05
CA ILE A 161 -3.50 -5.75 2.59
C ILE A 161 -4.95 -6.00 2.14
N LEU A 162 -5.82 -5.01 2.36
CA LEU A 162 -7.24 -5.15 2.10
C LEU A 162 -7.58 -5.40 0.62
N ARG A 163 -6.87 -4.75 -0.32
CA ARG A 163 -7.19 -4.91 -1.75
C ARG A 163 -7.02 -6.34 -2.24
N TYR A 164 -6.01 -7.06 -1.77
CA TYR A 164 -5.81 -8.46 -2.16
C TYR A 164 -6.81 -9.38 -1.48
N GLU A 165 -7.22 -9.08 -0.25
CA GLU A 165 -8.30 -9.82 0.42
C GLU A 165 -9.62 -9.65 -0.36
N ILE A 166 -9.96 -8.42 -0.80
CA ILE A 166 -11.14 -8.15 -1.62
C ILE A 166 -11.07 -8.88 -2.96
N LEU A 167 -9.96 -8.72 -3.70
CA LEU A 167 -9.80 -9.34 -5.02
C LEU A 167 -9.85 -10.87 -4.96
N TYR A 168 -9.33 -11.48 -3.89
CA TYR A 168 -9.43 -12.93 -3.74
C TYR A 168 -10.88 -13.39 -3.57
N ASN A 169 -11.68 -12.65 -2.80
CA ASN A 169 -13.05 -13.06 -2.50
C ASN A 169 -14.03 -12.73 -3.63
N PHE A 170 -13.83 -11.60 -4.32
CA PHE A 170 -14.83 -11.05 -5.24
C PHE A 170 -14.33 -10.91 -6.68
N GLY A 171 -13.02 -10.99 -6.93
CA GLY A 171 -12.44 -10.69 -8.23
C GLY A 171 -12.71 -9.25 -8.68
N GLY A 172 -12.67 -9.04 -10.00
CA GLY A 172 -12.97 -7.75 -10.61
C GLY A 172 -11.74 -6.84 -10.72
N VAL A 173 -11.96 -5.53 -10.62
CA VAL A 173 -10.93 -4.49 -10.76
C VAL A 173 -10.87 -3.65 -9.49
N TYR A 174 -9.71 -3.62 -8.87
CA TYR A 174 -9.37 -2.64 -7.83
C TYR A 174 -8.81 -1.37 -8.47
N LEU A 175 -9.26 -0.20 -8.00
CA LEU A 175 -8.77 1.12 -8.39
C LEU A 175 -8.58 2.01 -7.15
N ASP A 176 -7.44 2.69 -7.05
CA ASP A 176 -7.27 3.79 -6.09
C ASP A 176 -8.17 4.97 -6.45
N VAL A 177 -8.81 5.58 -5.46
CA VAL A 177 -9.84 6.63 -5.64
C VAL A 177 -9.34 7.93 -6.26
N ASP A 178 -8.03 8.14 -6.34
CA ASP A 178 -7.43 9.31 -6.98
C ASP A 178 -7.23 9.12 -8.50
N LEU A 179 -7.51 7.92 -9.03
CA LEU A 179 -7.52 7.64 -10.46
C LEU A 179 -8.83 8.04 -11.12
N GLN A 180 -8.74 8.59 -12.33
CA GLN A 180 -9.91 8.90 -13.16
C GLN A 180 -9.93 8.03 -14.41
N LEU A 181 -11.13 7.67 -14.88
CA LEU A 181 -11.31 7.09 -16.21
C LEU A 181 -11.70 8.17 -17.22
N THR A 182 -10.99 8.20 -18.34
CA THR A 182 -11.25 9.13 -19.46
C THR A 182 -12.11 8.52 -20.56
N GLY A 183 -12.36 7.21 -20.47
CA GLY A 183 -13.17 6.45 -21.41
C GLY A 183 -13.43 5.04 -20.87
N PRO A 184 -14.23 4.25 -21.60
CA PRO A 184 -14.57 2.89 -21.17
C PRO A 184 -13.37 1.96 -21.22
N LEU A 185 -13.20 1.17 -20.15
CA LEU A 185 -12.14 0.15 -20.04
C LEU A 185 -12.23 -0.91 -21.15
N GLY A 186 -13.44 -1.13 -21.67
CA GLY A 186 -13.74 -2.20 -22.62
C GLY A 186 -13.78 -3.57 -21.93
N GLU A 187 -13.74 -4.64 -22.74
CA GLU A 187 -13.63 -5.99 -22.22
C GLU A 187 -12.22 -6.21 -21.65
N LEU A 188 -12.16 -6.53 -20.35
CA LEU A 188 -10.93 -6.91 -19.67
C LEU A 188 -10.86 -8.43 -19.58
N THR A 189 -9.92 -9.03 -20.29
CA THR A 189 -9.63 -10.47 -20.17
C THR A 189 -8.42 -10.66 -19.27
N VAL A 190 -8.58 -11.46 -18.23
CA VAL A 190 -7.50 -11.89 -17.35
C VAL A 190 -7.47 -13.42 -17.39
N GLU A 191 -6.29 -14.01 -17.52
CA GLU A 191 -6.17 -15.46 -17.40
C GLU A 191 -6.50 -15.92 -15.98
N GLN A 192 -7.05 -17.14 -15.85
CA GLN A 192 -7.24 -17.77 -14.56
C GLN A 192 -5.87 -17.84 -13.85
N ASP A 193 -5.84 -17.44 -12.58
CA ASP A 193 -4.63 -17.37 -11.76
C ASP A 193 -3.57 -16.33 -12.15
N HIS A 194 -3.93 -15.35 -12.98
CA HIS A 194 -3.09 -14.19 -13.28
C HIS A 194 -3.73 -12.90 -12.74
N ALA A 195 -3.06 -11.77 -12.95
CA ALA A 195 -3.61 -10.45 -12.70
C ALA A 195 -3.10 -9.44 -13.73
N LEU A 196 -3.94 -8.46 -14.07
CA LEU A 196 -3.52 -7.26 -14.79
C LEU A 196 -3.16 -6.16 -13.79
N VAL A 197 -2.08 -5.45 -14.03
CA VAL A 197 -1.60 -4.36 -13.17
C VAL A 197 -1.23 -3.15 -14.00
N ALA A 198 -1.30 -1.97 -13.39
CA ALA A 198 -0.85 -0.76 -14.06
C ALA A 198 0.67 -0.72 -14.18
N ILE A 199 1.15 -0.21 -15.31
CA ILE A 199 2.57 -0.04 -15.61
C ILE A 199 2.82 1.42 -15.92
N GLU A 200 3.82 2.01 -15.28
CA GLU A 200 4.24 3.38 -15.50
C GLU A 200 5.69 3.47 -15.99
N ASP A 201 5.99 4.52 -16.77
CA ASP A 201 7.37 4.96 -17.00
C ASP A 201 7.96 5.47 -15.68
N ASP A 202 9.07 4.91 -15.22
CA ASP A 202 9.79 5.45 -14.06
C ASP A 202 10.33 6.86 -14.39
N LYS A 203 10.30 7.78 -13.42
CA LYS A 203 10.60 9.20 -13.64
C LYS A 203 11.57 9.76 -12.62
N ASP A 204 12.41 10.67 -13.06
CA ASP A 204 13.31 11.42 -12.19
C ASP A 204 12.58 12.44 -11.29
N GLU A 205 13.35 13.13 -10.45
CA GLU A 205 12.87 14.17 -9.54
C GLU A 205 12.21 15.36 -10.30
N THR A 206 12.42 15.48 -11.61
CA THR A 206 11.84 16.49 -12.51
C THR A 206 10.63 16.00 -13.31
N GLN A 207 10.13 14.79 -13.03
CA GLN A 207 9.01 14.13 -13.74
C GLN A 207 9.34 13.72 -15.18
N LYS A 208 10.60 13.76 -15.59
CA LYS A 208 11.04 13.24 -16.88
C LYS A 208 11.22 11.72 -16.78
N PRO A 209 10.71 10.94 -17.75
CA PRO A 209 10.97 9.50 -17.76
C PRO A 209 12.46 9.22 -17.73
N TYR A 210 12.90 8.32 -16.84
CA TYR A 210 14.26 7.82 -16.85
C TYR A 210 14.48 7.13 -18.20
N THR A 211 15.46 7.64 -18.93
CA THR A 211 16.01 6.93 -20.07
C THR A 211 17.14 6.07 -19.55
N GLY A 212 17.37 4.89 -20.11
CA GLY A 212 18.48 4.08 -19.58
C GLY A 212 19.86 4.76 -19.71
N ASN A 213 20.00 5.87 -20.46
CA ASN A 213 21.21 6.70 -20.60
C ASN A 213 21.60 7.42 -19.30
N ASP A 214 20.68 7.60 -18.37
CA ASP A 214 20.90 8.37 -17.13
C ASP A 214 21.69 7.57 -16.07
N TRP A 215 22.22 6.39 -16.42
CA TRP A 215 22.90 5.47 -15.50
C TRP A 215 24.35 5.13 -15.93
N ALA A 216 25.30 5.31 -15.01
CA ALA A 216 26.75 5.24 -15.27
C ALA A 216 27.29 3.89 -15.78
N GLY A 217 26.51 2.80 -15.75
CA GLY A 217 26.93 1.45 -16.15
C GLY A 217 26.80 1.11 -17.65
N ARG A 218 26.44 2.07 -18.51
CA ARG A 218 25.90 1.80 -19.86
C ARG A 218 26.90 1.63 -21.01
N LYS A 219 28.19 1.39 -20.79
CA LYS A 219 29.17 1.47 -21.89
C LYS A 219 29.01 0.47 -23.04
N ASN A 220 28.20 -0.60 -22.96
CA ASN A 220 28.32 -1.72 -23.91
C ASN A 220 27.03 -2.36 -24.49
N ILE A 221 25.82 -1.77 -24.44
CA ILE A 221 24.62 -2.49 -24.96
C ILE A 221 23.61 -1.57 -25.68
N ARG A 222 23.08 -2.06 -26.82
CA ARG A 222 22.02 -1.46 -27.66
C ARG A 222 20.85 -2.44 -27.76
N VAL A 223 19.61 -2.06 -27.44
CA VAL A 223 18.37 -2.70 -27.97
C VAL A 223 17.21 -1.69 -28.05
N GLU A 224 16.39 -1.87 -29.09
CA GLU A 224 15.17 -1.15 -29.47
C GLU A 224 13.95 -2.10 -29.32
N ALA A 225 13.12 -1.92 -28.29
CA ALA A 225 11.78 -2.54 -28.20
C ALA A 225 10.74 -1.59 -27.56
N HIS A 226 11.12 -0.83 -26.52
CA HIS A 226 10.31 0.27 -25.97
C HIS A 226 11.07 1.59 -25.85
N GLY A 227 12.07 1.80 -26.70
CA GLY A 227 12.74 3.10 -26.83
C GLY A 227 13.52 3.56 -25.59
N GLN A 228 14.17 2.63 -24.87
CA GLN A 228 15.07 2.89 -23.72
C GLN A 228 14.38 3.34 -22.42
N ARG A 229 13.15 2.90 -22.15
CA ARG A 229 12.37 3.34 -20.98
C ARG A 229 12.51 2.41 -19.78
N CYS A 230 12.52 3.01 -18.59
CA CYS A 230 12.42 2.27 -17.33
C CYS A 230 10.95 2.13 -16.94
N PHE A 231 10.53 0.94 -16.49
CA PHE A 231 9.13 0.68 -16.15
C PHE A 231 8.96 0.31 -14.68
N TYR A 232 7.80 0.67 -14.13
CA TYR A 232 7.39 0.38 -12.77
C TYR A 232 6.00 -0.25 -12.74
N VAL A 233 5.87 -1.36 -12.02
CA VAL A 233 4.57 -1.97 -11.72
C VAL A 233 3.93 -1.21 -10.57
N MET A 234 2.66 -0.84 -10.69
CA MET A 234 1.91 -0.19 -9.62
C MET A 234 0.77 -1.08 -9.13
N ASN A 235 0.45 -0.95 -7.86
CA ASN A 235 -0.66 -1.68 -7.24
C ASN A 235 -1.94 -0.82 -7.11
N ASN A 236 -1.95 0.41 -7.64
CA ASN A 236 -3.11 1.31 -7.66
C ASN A 236 -4.20 0.86 -8.64
N ILE A 237 -3.88 -0.07 -9.55
CA ILE A 237 -4.82 -0.82 -10.37
C ILE A 237 -4.42 -2.29 -10.35
N VAL A 238 -5.36 -3.16 -9.97
CA VAL A 238 -5.17 -4.61 -10.05
C VAL A 238 -6.48 -5.26 -10.48
N ALA A 239 -6.46 -6.07 -11.54
CA ALA A 239 -7.61 -6.84 -11.98
C ALA A 239 -7.31 -8.34 -11.92
N SER A 240 -8.23 -9.13 -11.37
CA SER A 240 -8.05 -10.59 -11.21
C SER A 240 -9.40 -11.29 -11.06
N HIS A 241 -9.42 -12.59 -11.36
CA HIS A 241 -10.50 -13.48 -10.96
C HIS A 241 -10.53 -13.69 -9.44
N ALA A 242 -11.73 -13.96 -8.91
CA ALA A 242 -11.89 -14.46 -7.56
C ALA A 242 -11.20 -15.83 -7.42
N GLY A 243 -10.61 -16.10 -6.25
CA GLY A 243 -9.87 -17.34 -5.99
C GLY A 243 -8.54 -17.49 -6.74
N SER A 244 -8.10 -16.46 -7.48
CA SER A 244 -6.84 -16.50 -8.25
C SER A 244 -5.65 -16.89 -7.39
N ARG A 245 -4.87 -17.89 -7.84
CA ARG A 245 -3.63 -18.31 -7.17
C ARG A 245 -2.59 -17.18 -7.13
N PHE A 246 -2.63 -16.23 -8.05
CA PHE A 246 -1.80 -15.02 -7.98
C PHE A 246 -2.12 -14.20 -6.72
N ILE A 247 -3.39 -13.82 -6.55
CA ILE A 247 -3.82 -13.02 -5.39
C ILE A 247 -3.62 -13.81 -4.10
N GLN A 248 -3.89 -15.12 -4.09
CA GLN A 248 -3.62 -15.99 -2.96
C GLN A 248 -2.14 -15.97 -2.56
N SER A 249 -1.24 -15.99 -3.54
CA SER A 249 0.20 -15.94 -3.30
C SER A 249 0.64 -14.61 -2.69
N LEU A 250 0.03 -13.49 -3.11
CA LEU A 250 0.26 -12.18 -2.46
C LEU A 250 -0.21 -12.21 -0.99
N ARG A 251 -1.42 -12.70 -0.72
CA ARG A 251 -1.97 -12.83 0.65
C ARG A 251 -1.07 -13.68 1.54
N GLN A 252 -0.62 -14.83 1.04
CA GLN A 252 0.29 -15.73 1.77
C GLN A 252 1.67 -15.13 1.98
N THR A 253 2.19 -14.38 1.01
CA THR A 253 3.49 -13.71 1.14
C THR A 253 3.44 -12.62 2.20
N ILE A 254 2.38 -11.79 2.21
CA ILE A 254 2.14 -10.80 3.26
C ILE A 254 2.07 -11.48 4.62
N ARG A 255 1.29 -12.57 4.72
CA ARG A 255 1.17 -13.31 5.97
C ARG A 255 2.52 -13.77 6.49
N LEU A 256 3.29 -14.45 5.64
CA LEU A 256 4.61 -14.97 5.97
C LEU A 256 5.59 -13.86 6.34
N ALA A 257 5.56 -12.72 5.63
CA ALA A 257 6.38 -11.56 5.94
C ALA A 257 6.13 -11.05 7.35
N TYR A 258 4.86 -10.87 7.70
CA TYR A 258 4.48 -10.38 9.02
C TYR A 258 4.70 -11.43 10.11
N ASP A 259 4.56 -12.72 9.82
CA ASP A 259 4.92 -13.78 10.77
C ASP A 259 6.43 -13.77 11.08
N ILE A 260 7.29 -13.54 10.08
CA ILE A 260 8.74 -13.41 10.26
C ILE A 260 9.08 -12.15 11.05
N VAL A 261 8.44 -11.02 10.72
CA VAL A 261 8.78 -9.72 11.29
C VAL A 261 8.18 -9.52 12.69
N LEU A 262 6.96 -9.98 12.95
CA LEU A 262 6.23 -9.74 14.19
C LEU A 262 6.33 -10.91 15.18
N LEU A 263 6.20 -12.14 14.69
CA LEU A 263 5.81 -13.26 15.56
C LEU A 263 6.97 -14.11 16.07
N LYS A 264 8.23 -13.75 15.81
CA LYS A 264 9.39 -14.59 16.20
C LYS A 264 9.13 -16.07 15.84
N ASN A 265 8.52 -16.36 14.69
CA ASN A 265 8.23 -17.74 14.30
C ASN A 265 9.56 -18.45 14.01
N GLY A 266 10.14 -19.07 15.05
CA GLY A 266 11.58 -19.36 15.13
C GLY A 266 12.11 -20.21 13.99
N LYS A 267 11.28 -21.10 13.44
CA LYS A 267 11.65 -21.98 12.33
C LYS A 267 11.67 -21.27 10.98
N ALA A 268 10.55 -20.64 10.58
CA ALA A 268 10.49 -19.88 9.32
C ALA A 268 11.45 -18.68 9.32
N LYS A 269 11.59 -18.03 10.48
CA LYS A 269 12.61 -16.99 10.69
C LYS A 269 14.02 -17.55 10.50
N GLY A 270 14.34 -18.73 11.05
CA GLY A 270 15.67 -19.35 10.90
C GLY A 270 16.01 -19.77 9.46
N GLU A 271 15.02 -20.20 8.67
CA GLU A 271 15.23 -20.65 7.29
C GLU A 271 15.26 -19.48 6.28
N ILE A 272 14.35 -18.50 6.41
CA ILE A 272 14.21 -17.41 5.44
C ILE A 272 15.03 -16.18 5.84
N ASP A 273 14.98 -15.77 7.11
CA ASP A 273 15.63 -14.56 7.64
C ASP A 273 16.52 -14.90 8.85
N PRO A 274 17.59 -15.71 8.66
CA PRO A 274 18.40 -16.25 9.76
C PRO A 274 19.04 -15.16 10.63
N LYS A 275 19.27 -13.98 10.06
CA LYS A 275 19.87 -12.82 10.72
C LYS A 275 18.85 -11.84 11.29
N GLY A 276 17.55 -12.06 11.06
CA GLY A 276 16.48 -11.18 11.53
C GLY A 276 16.48 -9.79 10.88
N VAL A 277 16.98 -9.65 9.66
CA VAL A 277 17.17 -8.36 9.00
C VAL A 277 15.86 -7.74 8.50
N LEU A 278 14.85 -8.56 8.16
CA LEU A 278 13.55 -8.05 7.70
C LEU A 278 12.79 -7.37 8.84
N ALA A 279 12.94 -7.87 10.07
CA ALA A 279 12.36 -7.23 11.24
C ALA A 279 12.92 -5.82 11.46
N VAL A 280 14.23 -5.65 11.28
CA VAL A 280 14.90 -4.35 11.37
C VAL A 280 14.50 -3.44 10.21
N TYR A 281 14.36 -4.00 9.01
CA TYR A 281 13.97 -3.26 7.80
C TYR A 281 12.60 -2.61 7.95
N ARG A 282 11.60 -3.37 8.42
CA ARG A 282 10.25 -2.85 8.70
C ARG A 282 10.27 -1.69 9.68
N GLN A 283 11.13 -1.74 10.71
CA GLN A 283 11.20 -0.69 11.73
C GLN A 283 11.89 0.58 11.24
N LYS A 284 12.96 0.46 10.44
CA LYS A 284 13.80 1.60 10.05
C LYS A 284 13.42 2.25 8.72
N VAL A 285 12.81 1.51 7.80
CA VAL A 285 12.54 1.96 6.42
C VAL A 285 11.07 1.74 6.09
N ILE A 286 10.21 2.51 6.74
CA ILE A 286 8.75 2.34 6.68
C ILE A 286 8.20 2.31 5.25
N THR A 287 8.45 3.35 4.46
CA THR A 287 7.87 3.41 3.11
C THR A 287 8.46 2.33 2.21
N GLY A 288 9.78 2.12 2.25
CA GLY A 288 10.43 1.07 1.46
C GLY A 288 9.91 -0.32 1.82
N SER A 289 9.84 -0.64 3.11
CA SER A 289 9.32 -1.94 3.56
C SER A 289 7.87 -2.15 3.19
N VAL A 290 7.03 -1.10 3.13
CA VAL A 290 5.66 -1.25 2.64
C VAL A 290 5.65 -1.58 1.14
N LEU A 291 6.48 -0.93 0.32
CA LEU A 291 6.57 -1.24 -1.11
C LEU A 291 6.94 -2.71 -1.35
N ASP A 292 7.81 -3.29 -0.52
CA ASP A 292 8.28 -4.68 -0.65
C ASP A 292 7.39 -5.73 0.00
N LEU A 293 6.77 -5.41 1.14
CA LEU A 293 6.05 -6.40 1.96
C LEU A 293 4.56 -6.49 1.63
N SER A 294 3.95 -5.40 1.13
CA SER A 294 2.53 -5.37 0.73
C SER A 294 2.27 -4.64 -0.58
N GLY A 295 3.22 -3.81 -1.01
CA GLY A 295 3.05 -2.87 -2.09
C GLY A 295 3.41 -3.42 -3.48
N PRO A 296 3.67 -2.52 -4.44
CA PRO A 296 3.93 -2.86 -5.84
C PRO A 296 5.13 -3.79 -6.10
N ASN A 297 6.19 -3.75 -5.29
CA ASN A 297 7.33 -4.63 -5.51
C ASN A 297 6.98 -6.09 -5.22
N LEU A 298 6.08 -6.35 -4.27
CA LEU A 298 5.61 -7.72 -4.04
C LEU A 298 4.88 -8.29 -5.27
N ILE A 299 4.02 -7.48 -5.91
CA ILE A 299 3.33 -7.86 -7.15
C ILE A 299 4.35 -8.15 -8.24
N ARG A 300 5.26 -7.21 -8.49
CA ARG A 300 6.30 -7.34 -9.52
C ARG A 300 7.09 -8.64 -9.36
N ASP A 301 7.52 -8.94 -8.15
CA ASP A 301 8.37 -10.10 -7.90
C ASP A 301 7.60 -11.41 -8.00
N THR A 302 6.32 -11.39 -7.58
CA THR A 302 5.42 -12.52 -7.82
C THR A 302 5.23 -12.77 -9.32
N MET A 303 4.99 -11.71 -10.12
CA MET A 303 4.90 -11.82 -11.59
C MET A 303 6.20 -12.32 -12.20
N TYR A 304 7.35 -11.84 -11.73
CA TYR A 304 8.65 -12.30 -12.22
C TYR A 304 8.85 -13.80 -11.95
N LEU A 305 8.59 -14.25 -10.73
CA LEU A 305 8.70 -15.67 -10.38
C LEU A 305 7.75 -16.53 -11.22
N LEU A 306 6.55 -16.03 -11.54
CA LEU A 306 5.63 -16.71 -12.44
C LEU A 306 6.12 -16.75 -13.88
N SER A 307 6.74 -15.68 -14.38
CA SER A 307 7.37 -15.68 -15.72
C SER A 307 8.49 -16.73 -15.83
N LEU A 308 9.07 -17.13 -14.69
CA LEU A 308 10.05 -18.21 -14.58
C LEU A 308 9.43 -19.59 -14.27
N ASN A 309 8.12 -19.73 -14.35
CA ASN A 309 7.37 -20.95 -14.03
C ASN A 309 7.65 -21.50 -12.63
N ARG A 310 7.88 -20.62 -11.64
CA ARG A 310 8.10 -21.05 -10.26
C ARG A 310 6.80 -21.65 -9.67
N PRO A 311 6.88 -22.77 -8.94
CA PRO A 311 5.69 -23.36 -8.33
C PRO A 311 5.02 -22.41 -7.32
N TRP A 312 3.69 -22.32 -7.38
CA TRP A 312 2.87 -21.50 -6.49
C TRP A 312 3.23 -21.64 -5.01
N ALA A 313 3.41 -22.87 -4.54
CA ALA A 313 3.75 -23.17 -3.15
C ALA A 313 5.10 -22.59 -2.68
N GLN A 314 6.00 -22.28 -3.61
CA GLN A 314 7.32 -21.72 -3.31
C GLN A 314 7.34 -20.19 -3.35
N LEU A 315 6.37 -19.56 -4.03
CA LEU A 315 6.39 -18.11 -4.28
C LEU A 315 6.52 -17.29 -2.99
N PRO A 316 5.78 -17.56 -1.90
CA PRO A 316 5.90 -16.75 -0.68
C PRO A 316 7.31 -16.75 -0.08
N ALA A 317 7.93 -17.93 0.03
CA ALA A 317 9.27 -18.03 0.61
C ALA A 317 10.35 -17.43 -0.29
N VAL A 318 10.24 -17.64 -1.62
CA VAL A 318 11.20 -17.09 -2.58
C VAL A 318 11.10 -15.56 -2.66
N ASN A 319 9.88 -15.01 -2.63
CA ASN A 319 9.64 -13.57 -2.59
C ASN A 319 10.30 -12.87 -1.39
N LEU A 320 10.38 -13.54 -0.24
CA LEU A 320 10.97 -12.95 0.97
C LEU A 320 12.46 -13.22 1.10
N SER A 321 12.91 -14.43 0.79
CA SER A 321 14.33 -14.80 0.90
C SER A 321 15.23 -13.95 0.01
N ARG A 322 14.76 -13.53 -1.18
CA ARG A 322 15.51 -12.61 -2.06
C ARG A 322 15.82 -11.26 -1.39
N LEU A 323 14.94 -10.75 -0.51
CA LEU A 323 15.10 -9.44 0.13
C LEU A 323 16.21 -9.46 1.19
N VAL A 324 16.50 -10.64 1.77
CA VAL A 324 17.35 -10.77 2.95
C VAL A 324 18.80 -10.32 2.68
N PRO A 325 19.51 -10.79 1.63
CA PRO A 325 20.86 -10.32 1.34
C PRO A 325 20.94 -8.80 1.12
N GLU A 326 19.95 -8.24 0.41
CA GLU A 326 19.89 -6.82 0.07
C GLU A 326 19.71 -5.95 1.31
N VAL A 327 18.74 -6.33 2.14
CA VAL A 327 18.43 -5.65 3.39
C VAL A 327 19.60 -5.77 4.37
N ASP A 328 20.27 -6.93 4.42
CA ASP A 328 21.47 -7.15 5.23
C ASP A 328 22.61 -6.21 4.79
N GLU A 329 22.83 -6.05 3.49
CA GLU A 329 23.85 -5.13 2.96
C GLU A 329 23.49 -3.67 3.24
N LEU A 330 22.23 -3.27 2.99
CA LEU A 330 21.70 -1.93 3.31
C LEU A 330 21.87 -1.56 4.78
N ASN A 331 21.65 -2.52 5.69
CA ASN A 331 21.78 -2.30 7.12
C ASN A 331 23.22 -2.04 7.56
N ARG A 332 24.23 -2.51 6.80
CA ARG A 332 25.66 -2.27 7.07
C ARG A 332 26.15 -0.90 6.59
N VAL A 333 25.36 -0.22 5.77
CA VAL A 333 25.72 1.07 5.19
C VAL A 333 25.27 2.20 6.13
N ASP A 334 26.18 3.15 6.36
CA ASP A 334 25.86 4.39 7.08
C ASP A 334 24.59 5.03 6.49
N PRO A 335 23.58 5.37 7.31
CA PRO A 335 22.34 6.00 6.83
C PRO A 335 22.56 7.16 5.85
N LYS A 336 23.60 7.97 6.03
CA LYS A 336 23.93 9.11 5.15
C LYS A 336 24.37 8.68 3.74
N ASN A 337 24.90 7.47 3.61
CA ASN A 337 25.44 6.91 2.37
C ASN A 337 24.51 5.87 1.74
N ARG A 338 23.36 5.54 2.36
CA ARG A 338 22.44 4.53 1.86
C ARG A 338 21.90 4.83 0.47
N LYS A 339 21.56 6.09 0.16
CA LYS A 339 21.08 6.49 -1.19
C LYS A 339 22.15 6.23 -2.27
N ALA A 340 23.42 6.45 -1.94
CA ALA A 340 24.54 6.17 -2.85
C ALA A 340 24.80 4.66 -2.98
N LYS A 341 24.82 3.91 -1.88
CA LYS A 341 25.00 2.45 -1.92
C LYS A 341 23.84 1.73 -2.62
N GLN A 342 22.61 2.21 -2.46
CA GLN A 342 21.45 1.72 -3.21
C GLN A 342 21.64 1.79 -4.73
N ALA A 343 22.44 2.75 -5.21
CA ALA A 343 22.77 2.85 -6.62
C ALA A 343 23.77 1.77 -7.09
N GLU A 344 24.58 1.22 -6.18
CA GLU A 344 25.63 0.21 -6.45
C GLU A 344 25.13 -1.24 -6.39
N PHE A 345 24.04 -1.52 -5.67
CA PHE A 345 23.44 -2.85 -5.67
C PHE A 345 23.03 -3.24 -7.11
N GLY A 346 23.30 -4.49 -7.49
CA GLY A 346 22.87 -5.05 -8.77
C GLY A 346 21.36 -4.86 -8.96
N VAL A 347 20.88 -4.96 -10.20
CA VAL A 347 19.46 -4.64 -10.49
C VAL A 347 18.48 -5.58 -9.80
N HIS A 348 18.92 -6.74 -9.31
CA HIS A 348 18.11 -7.61 -8.47
C HIS A 348 18.16 -7.29 -6.98
N ALA A 349 19.00 -6.33 -6.56
CA ALA A 349 19.39 -6.09 -5.17
C ALA A 349 18.87 -4.75 -4.59
N ARG A 350 17.81 -4.20 -5.19
CA ARG A 350 17.07 -3.06 -4.67
C ARG A 350 15.69 -3.51 -4.20
N THR A 351 15.30 -2.99 -3.04
CA THR A 351 13.94 -2.83 -2.51
C THR A 351 13.02 -1.91 -3.36
N ALA A 352 13.31 -1.84 -4.67
CA ALA A 352 12.59 -1.24 -5.79
C ALA A 352 13.58 -1.22 -6.96
N ALA A 353 14.03 -2.40 -7.42
CA ALA A 353 14.74 -2.48 -8.69
C ALA A 353 13.97 -1.74 -9.79
N ILE A 354 14.66 -0.85 -10.49
CA ILE A 354 14.15 -0.28 -11.74
C ILE A 354 14.40 -1.36 -12.79
N TRP A 355 13.35 -2.06 -13.20
CA TRP A 355 13.46 -3.11 -14.19
C TRP A 355 13.48 -2.46 -15.56
N ARG A 356 14.65 -2.47 -16.19
CA ARG A 356 14.85 -1.82 -17.48
C ARG A 356 14.63 -2.79 -18.63
N ASP A 357 13.98 -2.34 -19.69
CA ASP A 357 13.75 -3.10 -20.93
C ASP A 357 15.03 -3.32 -21.76
N ASP A 358 16.07 -2.54 -21.50
CA ASP A 358 17.37 -2.60 -22.18
C ASP A 358 18.35 -3.58 -21.52
N ILE A 359 17.98 -4.18 -20.39
CA ILE A 359 18.74 -5.26 -19.74
C ILE A 359 18.20 -6.58 -20.29
N VAL A 360 19.04 -7.33 -21.01
CA VAL A 360 18.65 -8.60 -21.67
C VAL A 360 17.98 -9.57 -20.69
N GLN A 361 18.44 -9.61 -19.43
CA GLN A 361 17.87 -10.46 -18.38
C GLN A 361 16.43 -10.09 -18.00
N HIS A 362 15.99 -8.85 -18.26
CA HIS A 362 14.62 -8.40 -17.93
C HIS A 362 13.68 -8.42 -19.13
N GLN A 363 14.19 -8.53 -20.35
CA GLN A 363 13.38 -8.50 -21.56
C GLN A 363 12.32 -9.60 -21.58
N GLY A 364 12.69 -10.81 -21.15
CA GLY A 364 11.75 -11.93 -21.02
C GLY A 364 10.61 -11.63 -20.04
N PHE A 365 10.93 -10.99 -18.90
CA PHE A 365 9.92 -10.56 -17.93
C PHE A 365 8.98 -9.51 -18.52
N TRP A 366 9.51 -8.48 -19.17
CA TRP A 366 8.67 -7.42 -19.75
C TRP A 366 7.83 -7.89 -20.93
N ALA A 367 8.35 -8.82 -21.75
CA ALA A 367 7.56 -9.48 -22.78
C ALA A 367 6.41 -10.29 -22.16
N TRP A 368 6.67 -11.01 -21.06
CA TRP A 368 5.62 -11.73 -20.32
C TRP A 368 4.58 -10.76 -19.73
N VAL A 369 5.01 -9.67 -19.11
CA VAL A 369 4.10 -8.67 -18.54
C VAL A 369 3.25 -8.01 -19.64
N ALA A 370 3.84 -7.67 -20.79
CA ALA A 370 3.12 -7.12 -21.93
C ALA A 370 2.04 -8.07 -22.46
N ALA A 371 2.32 -9.38 -22.46
CA ALA A 371 1.39 -10.41 -22.93
C ALA A 371 0.29 -10.75 -21.91
N TYR A 372 0.62 -10.83 -20.61
CA TYR A 372 -0.25 -11.47 -19.61
C TYR A 372 -0.59 -10.60 -18.39
N GLY A 373 0.19 -9.54 -18.12
CA GLY A 373 0.14 -8.81 -16.86
C GLY A 373 -0.25 -7.33 -16.97
N SER A 374 -0.41 -6.79 -18.18
CA SER A 374 -0.55 -5.34 -18.37
C SER A 374 -2.01 -4.89 -18.41
N PHE A 375 -2.36 -3.96 -17.54
CA PHE A 375 -3.66 -3.28 -17.59
C PHE A 375 -3.72 -2.25 -18.73
N PRO A 376 -4.85 -2.10 -19.45
CA PRO A 376 -4.97 -1.13 -20.55
C PRO A 376 -5.04 0.31 -20.04
N MET A 377 -3.88 0.96 -19.91
CA MET A 377 -3.74 2.31 -19.34
C MET A 377 -4.26 3.46 -20.22
N LYS A 378 -4.63 3.21 -21.49
CA LYS A 378 -5.04 4.25 -22.45
C LYS A 378 -6.22 5.11 -21.98
N HIS A 379 -7.05 4.58 -21.09
CA HIS A 379 -8.27 5.22 -20.59
C HIS A 379 -8.18 5.61 -19.12
N VAL A 380 -6.97 5.57 -18.55
CA VAL A 380 -6.70 5.89 -17.15
C VAL A 380 -5.96 7.22 -17.07
N ASN A 381 -6.55 8.19 -16.38
CA ASN A 381 -5.88 9.41 -15.99
C ASN A 381 -5.36 9.31 -14.56
N TRP A 382 -4.10 8.93 -14.45
CA TRP A 382 -3.27 8.94 -13.24
C TRP A 382 -2.58 10.27 -12.94
N LYS A 383 -2.80 11.32 -13.75
CA LYS A 383 -2.26 12.68 -13.55
C LYS A 383 -3.32 13.65 -13.06
N ALA A 384 -4.42 13.13 -12.53
CA ALA A 384 -5.49 13.93 -11.96
C ALA A 384 -4.96 14.81 -10.82
N PRO A 385 -5.57 15.97 -10.53
CA PRO A 385 -5.14 16.83 -9.43
C PRO A 385 -4.99 16.09 -8.08
N ALA A 386 -5.84 15.09 -7.83
CA ALA A 386 -5.79 14.26 -6.63
C ALA A 386 -4.51 13.40 -6.53
N THR A 387 -3.98 12.89 -7.65
CA THR A 387 -2.77 12.06 -7.64
C THR A 387 -1.50 12.85 -7.35
N LYS A 388 -1.48 14.16 -7.66
CA LYS A 388 -0.38 15.05 -7.28
C LYS A 388 -0.27 15.25 -5.78
N GLU A 389 -1.39 15.19 -5.06
CA GLU A 389 -1.42 15.32 -3.60
C GLU A 389 -1.07 14.00 -2.89
N SER A 390 -1.20 12.85 -3.57
CA SER A 390 -0.85 11.52 -3.07
C SER A 390 0.56 11.06 -3.46
N ASP A 391 1.28 11.80 -4.32
CA ASP A 391 2.68 11.51 -4.65
C ASP A 391 3.50 11.43 -3.36
N CYS A 392 4.09 10.27 -3.09
CA CYS A 392 4.82 9.98 -1.86
C CYS A 392 6.04 10.90 -1.67
N ARG A 393 6.53 11.56 -2.73
CA ARG A 393 7.58 12.59 -2.68
C ARG A 393 7.06 13.94 -2.16
N ILE A 394 5.78 14.24 -2.41
CA ILE A 394 5.11 15.50 -2.02
C ILE A 394 4.37 15.35 -0.69
N ALA A 395 3.77 14.18 -0.44
CA ALA A 395 2.95 13.88 0.73
C ALA A 395 3.72 13.81 2.06
N GLY A 396 5.04 14.06 2.05
CA GLY A 396 5.94 13.90 3.19
C GLY A 396 6.13 12.42 3.50
N MET A 397 7.33 11.91 3.26
CA MET A 397 7.69 10.53 3.61
C MET A 397 7.24 10.23 5.04
N GLN A 398 6.49 9.14 5.24
CA GLN A 398 6.13 8.65 6.56
C GLN A 398 7.37 8.02 7.21
N VAL A 399 8.33 8.85 7.61
CA VAL A 399 9.54 8.43 8.33
C VAL A 399 9.25 8.52 9.82
N LEU A 400 9.28 7.39 10.55
CA LEU A 400 9.45 7.46 12.01
C LEU A 400 10.79 8.11 12.26
N LYS A 401 10.81 9.29 12.88
CA LYS A 401 12.06 9.95 13.25
C LYS A 401 12.85 8.99 14.16
N GLU A 402 14.10 8.70 13.81
CA GLU A 402 15.00 7.95 14.68
C GLU A 402 15.05 8.63 16.06
N LYS A 403 15.04 7.82 17.13
CA LYS A 403 15.16 8.30 18.51
C LYS A 403 16.29 9.33 18.57
N ALA A 404 15.96 10.57 18.96
CA ALA A 404 16.97 11.50 19.41
C ALA A 404 17.76 10.79 20.52
N LYS A 405 19.06 10.61 20.32
CA LYS A 405 19.94 10.11 21.37
C LYS A 405 19.83 11.12 22.53
N THR A 406 19.24 10.68 23.63
CA THR A 406 19.29 11.37 24.93
C THR A 406 20.71 11.42 25.43
#